data_AF-A0A7Y5RDV3-F1
#
_entry.id   AF-A0A7Y5RDV3-F1
#
_cell.length_a   1.000
_cell.length_b   1.000
_cell.length_c   1.000
_cell.angle_alpha   90.00
_cell.angle_beta   90.00
_cell.angle_gamma   90.00
#
_symmetry.space_group_name_H-M   'P 1'
#
loop_
_entity.id
_entity.type
_entity.pdbx_description
1 polymer ?
#
loop_
_entity_poly.entity_id
_entity_poly.type
_entity_poly.pdbx_seq_one_letter_code
_entity_poly.pdbx_strand_id
1 'polypeptide(L)'
;MMILWIFGTAGYAISPSTQNGTRGAEPLPRVIDWTPTSPLPDDLVFVNHLGPGNKGVTFLVTLGNDGKVSEVQPIGGFSLYLSRLTPQIKQATFDPKLTGRVFVLRLKEDPQQKSLAAWETYSRQTCTPRTALSVMYRVAEFRIGSDDNAASHCYKYILDKNPSSLAARYGVARQCLDREDLCAESYLESLVESDPDFLEARVGLASLRSWSDGEMAHVAAYEEMLKLQLPLATRESLLNSEIFTLEHAKHVDQAVEATERWNAALTRLLAVYPRQVLFRYTEAIDHALLEEAAGKFQNAAVTYQLATSIVRQNQAASEFSAYLIDLGLARSLTHLARPAEAKVLCDRWKGRWKQIAGHPQRASGRSADGVTELEARWEFSCGAPQRGEELIKSAIAKYPESDAPYNALSEFYYSIGQIDQARTAKAKAAELREASAEKLREAEDQRIGLAN
;
A
#
# COMPACT_ATOMS: atom_id res chain seq x y z
N MET A 1 20.65 6.30 -2.88
CA MET A 1 20.17 7.03 -1.68
C MET A 1 18.68 6.79 -1.65
N MET A 2 18.23 5.84 -0.81
CA MET A 2 16.96 5.15 -1.00
C MET A 2 15.90 5.82 -0.12
N ILE A 3 15.30 6.90 -0.62
CA ILE A 3 14.00 7.35 -0.11
C ILE A 3 13.07 6.17 -0.38
N LEU A 4 12.52 5.60 0.69
CA LEU A 4 11.62 4.46 0.68
C LEU A 4 10.32 4.87 -0.05
N TRP A 5 10.34 4.90 -1.39
CA TRP A 5 9.15 5.03 -2.23
C TRP A 5 8.40 3.69 -2.21
N ILE A 6 7.82 3.35 -1.05
CA ILE A 6 6.67 2.46 -1.00
C ILE A 6 5.50 3.32 -1.51
N PHE A 7 4.65 2.77 -2.37
CA PHE A 7 3.50 3.41 -3.05
C PHE A 7 3.79 4.00 -4.44
N GLY A 8 3.89 3.12 -5.43
CA GLY A 8 3.61 3.43 -6.83
C GLY A 8 2.60 2.45 -7.41
N THR A 9 1.30 2.78 -7.37
CA THR A 9 0.27 2.09 -8.18
C THR A 9 -0.48 3.11 -9.01
N ALA A 10 -0.43 2.98 -10.34
CA ALA A 10 -1.19 3.85 -11.25
C ALA A 10 -2.69 3.86 -10.87
N GLY A 11 -3.25 5.05 -10.69
CA GLY A 11 -4.64 5.23 -10.29
C GLY A 11 -5.60 4.86 -11.41
N TYR A 12 -6.42 3.83 -11.19
CA TYR A 12 -7.56 3.50 -12.04
C TYR A 12 -8.88 3.81 -11.29
N ALA A 13 -9.79 4.51 -11.96
CA ALA A 13 -11.14 4.75 -11.45
C ALA A 13 -11.98 3.47 -11.52
N ILE A 14 -12.42 2.98 -10.37
CA ILE A 14 -13.23 1.76 -10.24
C ILE A 14 -14.72 2.15 -10.18
N SER A 15 -15.52 1.59 -11.10
CA SER A 15 -16.98 1.65 -11.07
C SER A 15 -17.55 0.44 -10.31
N PRO A 16 -18.58 0.58 -9.45
CA PRO A 16 -19.16 -0.55 -8.73
C PRO A 16 -20.03 -1.39 -9.67
N SER A 17 -19.71 -2.68 -9.84
CA SER A 17 -20.59 -3.64 -10.50
C SER A 17 -21.00 -4.79 -9.57
N THR A 18 -22.22 -5.27 -9.79
CA THR A 18 -22.92 -6.29 -9.01
C THR A 18 -22.30 -7.68 -9.24
N GLN A 19 -21.66 -8.27 -8.22
CA GLN A 19 -21.22 -9.66 -8.27
C GLN A 19 -22.33 -10.63 -7.82
N ASN A 20 -22.65 -11.58 -8.70
CA ASN A 20 -23.43 -12.78 -8.42
C ASN A 20 -22.49 -13.94 -8.09
N GLY A 21 -22.79 -14.70 -7.03
CA GLY A 21 -22.51 -16.14 -6.98
C GLY A 21 -21.29 -16.59 -6.17
N THR A 22 -21.37 -16.57 -4.85
CA THR A 22 -20.86 -17.65 -4.00
C THR A 22 -21.85 -17.90 -2.86
N ARG A 23 -22.43 -19.12 -2.81
CA ARG A 23 -23.34 -19.52 -1.74
C ARG A 23 -22.52 -19.84 -0.49
N GLY A 24 -22.62 -19.01 0.55
CA GLY A 24 -22.09 -19.29 1.89
C GLY A 24 -21.24 -18.20 2.52
N ALA A 25 -20.83 -17.16 1.78
CA ALA A 25 -20.16 -16.01 2.38
C ALA A 25 -21.20 -15.10 3.05
N GLU A 26 -20.92 -14.65 4.28
CA GLU A 26 -21.72 -13.58 4.88
C GLU A 26 -21.72 -12.36 3.95
N PRO A 27 -22.88 -11.70 3.76
CA PRO A 27 -22.94 -10.53 2.90
C PRO A 27 -22.02 -9.44 3.44
N LEU A 28 -21.23 -8.82 2.55
CA LEU A 28 -20.38 -7.70 2.92
C LEU A 28 -21.19 -6.60 3.63
N PRO A 29 -20.62 -5.93 4.65
CA PRO A 29 -21.28 -4.82 5.31
C PRO A 29 -21.69 -3.74 4.29
N ARG A 30 -22.89 -3.18 4.47
CA ARG A 30 -23.37 -2.08 3.62
C ARG A 30 -22.46 -0.86 3.80
N VAL A 31 -22.13 -0.17 2.72
CA VAL A 31 -21.42 1.13 2.78
C VAL A 31 -22.45 2.26 2.83
N ILE A 32 -22.27 3.20 3.76
CA ILE A 32 -23.13 4.38 3.97
C ILE A 32 -22.27 5.62 3.90
N ASP A 33 -22.66 6.56 3.03
CA ASP A 33 -22.06 7.88 2.96
C ASP A 33 -22.63 8.78 4.04
N TRP A 34 -21.75 9.43 4.81
CA TRP A 34 -22.11 10.25 5.95
C TRP A 34 -21.39 11.59 5.96
N THR A 35 -22.09 12.61 6.44
CA THR A 35 -21.56 13.96 6.61
C THR A 35 -21.64 14.30 8.11
N PRO A 36 -20.53 14.73 8.74
CA PRO A 36 -20.52 15.13 10.14
C PRO A 36 -21.51 16.26 10.39
N THR A 37 -22.18 16.23 11.55
CA THR A 37 -23.11 17.28 11.96
C THR A 37 -22.40 18.57 12.36
N SER A 38 -21.17 18.44 12.84
CA SER A 38 -20.30 19.57 13.15
C SER A 38 -19.16 19.63 12.12
N PRO A 39 -18.83 20.82 11.60
CA PRO A 39 -17.69 20.95 10.71
C PRO A 39 -16.42 20.48 11.42
N LEU A 40 -15.53 19.83 10.67
CA LEU A 40 -14.19 19.52 11.16
C LEU A 40 -13.42 20.84 11.38
N PRO A 41 -12.53 20.89 12.38
CA PRO A 41 -11.59 22.00 12.55
C PRO A 41 -10.85 22.28 11.24
N ASP A 42 -10.73 23.56 10.86
CA ASP A 42 -10.14 23.96 9.58
C ASP A 42 -8.73 23.39 9.37
N ASP A 43 -7.93 23.25 10.42
CA ASP A 43 -6.58 22.66 10.34
C ASP A 43 -6.58 21.17 9.99
N LEU A 44 -7.63 20.45 10.35
CA LEU A 44 -7.81 19.05 10.01
C LEU A 44 -8.37 18.86 8.61
N VAL A 45 -8.67 19.87 7.80
CA VAL A 45 -9.35 19.64 6.51
C VAL A 45 -8.36 19.26 5.38
N PHE A 46 -7.04 19.25 5.63
CA PHE A 46 -6.06 19.40 4.55
C PHE A 46 -4.82 18.50 4.56
N VAL A 47 -4.74 17.46 5.41
CA VAL A 47 -3.60 16.52 5.35
C VAL A 47 -3.82 15.52 4.22
N ASN A 48 -3.24 15.82 3.05
CA ASN A 48 -3.31 14.97 1.87
C ASN A 48 -2.40 13.75 2.08
N HIS A 49 -2.97 12.55 2.05
CA HIS A 49 -2.18 11.34 1.87
C HIS A 49 -2.26 10.95 0.40
N LEU A 50 -1.26 11.41 -0.34
CA LEU A 50 -0.98 11.08 -1.73
C LEU A 50 -0.68 9.58 -1.87
N GLY A 51 -1.73 8.77 -1.81
CA GLY A 51 -1.79 7.45 -2.40
C GLY A 51 -2.81 7.49 -3.53
N PRO A 52 -2.46 7.14 -4.78
CA PRO A 52 -3.42 6.94 -5.85
C PRO A 52 -4.39 5.81 -5.47
N GLY A 53 -5.54 6.22 -4.95
CA GLY A 53 -6.58 5.32 -4.46
C GLY A 53 -7.23 5.86 -3.19
N ASN A 54 -8.02 6.94 -3.33
CA ASN A 54 -9.02 7.45 -2.37
C ASN A 54 -9.20 6.57 -1.11
N LYS A 55 -8.31 6.69 -0.13
CA LYS A 55 -8.48 6.07 1.19
C LYS A 55 -9.32 7.03 2.04
N GLY A 56 -10.56 7.25 1.59
CA GLY A 56 -11.49 8.12 2.31
C GLY A 56 -11.62 7.67 3.77
N VAL A 57 -11.94 8.62 4.66
CA VAL A 57 -12.10 8.32 6.08
C VAL A 57 -13.27 7.34 6.26
N THR A 58 -12.97 6.16 6.80
CA THR A 58 -13.89 5.03 6.88
C THR A 58 -13.88 4.39 8.26
N PHE A 59 -15.07 3.97 8.71
CA PHE A 59 -15.30 3.32 9.99
C PHE A 59 -16.19 2.10 9.82
N LEU A 60 -15.97 1.08 10.62
CA LEU A 60 -16.93 0.02 10.88
C LEU A 60 -17.79 0.45 12.07
N VAL A 61 -19.10 0.47 11.89
CA VAL A 61 -20.05 0.91 12.90
C VAL A 61 -21.01 -0.22 13.21
N THR A 62 -21.18 -0.49 14.50
CA THR A 62 -22.17 -1.45 15.02
C THR A 62 -23.27 -0.67 15.72
N LEU A 63 -24.52 -0.93 15.32
CA LEU A 63 -25.69 -0.43 16.04
C LEU A 63 -26.25 -1.50 16.98
N GLY A 64 -26.48 -1.12 18.23
CA GLY A 64 -27.19 -1.92 19.21
C GLY A 64 -28.66 -2.11 18.83
N ASN A 65 -29.35 -2.96 19.59
CA ASN A 65 -30.79 -3.24 19.40
C ASN A 65 -31.69 -2.05 19.75
N ASP A 66 -31.17 -1.04 20.44
CA ASP A 66 -31.83 0.23 20.75
C ASP A 66 -31.64 1.30 19.65
N GLY A 67 -30.97 0.94 18.55
CA GLY A 67 -30.67 1.82 17.43
C GLY A 67 -29.51 2.79 17.68
N LYS A 68 -28.84 2.70 18.83
CA LYS A 68 -27.67 3.53 19.15
C LYS A 68 -26.37 2.89 18.69
N VAL A 69 -25.36 3.70 18.46
CA VAL A 69 -24.01 3.23 18.14
C VAL A 69 -23.38 2.57 19.36
N SER A 70 -23.18 1.25 19.28
CA SER A 70 -22.54 0.48 20.34
C SER A 70 -21.02 0.41 20.15
N GLU A 71 -20.55 0.40 18.90
CA GLU A 71 -19.12 0.31 18.56
C GLU A 71 -18.79 1.15 17.33
N VAL A 72 -17.62 1.78 17.36
CA VAL A 72 -17.01 2.47 16.22
C VAL A 72 -15.57 2.00 16.13
N GLN A 73 -15.21 1.34 15.04
CA GLN A 73 -13.85 0.92 14.76
C GLN A 73 -13.36 1.64 13.50
N PRO A 74 -12.29 2.45 13.59
CA PRO A 74 -11.67 3.01 12.40
C PRO A 74 -11.15 1.93 11.44
N ILE A 75 -11.47 2.06 10.16
CA ILE A 75 -10.94 1.19 9.10
C ILE A 75 -9.74 1.84 8.45
N GLY A 76 -9.90 3.08 7.97
CA GLY A 76 -8.84 3.82 7.30
C GLY A 76 -9.07 5.32 7.33
N GLY A 77 -7.98 6.08 7.24
CA GLY A 77 -7.95 7.52 7.35
C GLY A 77 -6.77 7.99 8.19
N PHE A 78 -6.54 9.30 8.22
CA PHE A 78 -5.48 9.92 9.01
C PHE A 78 -5.88 10.03 10.49
N SER A 79 -4.99 9.66 11.40
CA SER A 79 -5.34 9.42 12.81
C SER A 79 -5.97 10.64 13.49
N LEU A 80 -5.54 11.87 13.14
CA LEU A 80 -6.14 13.10 13.66
C LEU A 80 -7.62 13.26 13.30
N TYR A 81 -8.08 12.77 12.14
CA TYR A 81 -9.51 12.80 11.81
C TYR A 81 -10.29 11.79 12.61
N LEU A 82 -9.71 10.59 12.77
CA LEU A 82 -10.37 9.44 13.37
C LEU A 82 -10.73 9.73 14.83
N SER A 83 -9.82 10.34 15.59
CA SER A 83 -10.05 10.72 16.99
C SER A 83 -11.16 11.77 17.15
N ARG A 84 -11.32 12.68 16.17
CA ARG A 84 -12.34 13.75 16.21
C ARG A 84 -13.72 13.33 15.70
N LEU A 85 -13.76 12.41 14.74
CA LEU A 85 -15.01 11.92 14.18
C LEU A 85 -15.64 10.82 15.04
N THR A 86 -14.86 10.01 15.73
CA THR A 86 -15.38 8.90 16.54
C THR A 86 -16.44 9.35 17.57
N PRO A 87 -16.26 10.43 18.37
CA PRO A 87 -17.30 10.91 19.27
C PRO A 87 -18.57 11.39 18.55
N GLN A 88 -18.43 12.05 17.40
CA GLN A 88 -19.56 12.52 16.60
C GLN A 88 -20.35 11.33 16.03
N ILE A 89 -19.67 10.30 15.55
CA ILE A 89 -20.31 9.07 15.06
C ILE A 89 -21.08 8.38 16.19
N LYS A 90 -20.51 8.30 17.40
CA LYS A 90 -21.19 7.71 18.57
C LYS A 90 -22.49 8.44 18.95
N GLN A 91 -22.58 9.74 18.66
CA GLN A 91 -23.76 10.56 18.93
C GLN A 91 -24.73 10.64 17.73
N ALA A 92 -24.32 10.17 16.56
CA ALA A 92 -25.14 10.24 15.37
C ALA A 92 -26.33 9.28 15.46
N THR A 93 -27.46 9.70 14.87
CA THR A 93 -28.65 8.87 14.71
C THR A 93 -28.66 8.31 13.29
N PHE A 94 -28.83 6.99 13.16
CA PHE A 94 -28.85 6.28 11.88
C PHE A 94 -30.25 5.73 11.58
N ASP A 95 -30.49 5.31 10.34
CA ASP A 95 -31.75 4.69 9.92
C ASP A 95 -32.07 3.48 10.83
N PRO A 96 -33.24 3.42 11.49
CA PRO A 96 -33.64 2.30 12.35
C PRO A 96 -33.57 0.92 11.67
N LYS A 97 -33.63 0.84 10.34
CA LYS A 97 -33.43 -0.41 9.58
C LYS A 97 -32.03 -1.02 9.73
N LEU A 98 -31.08 -0.26 10.27
CA LEU A 98 -29.71 -0.70 10.56
C LEU A 98 -29.53 -1.22 11.99
N THR A 99 -30.56 -1.15 12.84
CA THR A 99 -30.54 -1.66 14.22
C THR A 99 -30.09 -3.12 14.27
N GLY A 100 -29.16 -3.43 15.17
CA GLY A 100 -28.57 -4.78 15.31
C GLY A 100 -27.66 -5.19 14.15
N ARG A 101 -27.22 -4.25 13.30
CA ARG A 101 -26.36 -4.53 12.14
C ARG A 101 -25.01 -3.83 12.23
N VAL A 102 -24.08 -4.35 11.44
CA VAL A 102 -22.76 -3.78 11.18
C VAL A 102 -22.75 -3.17 9.78
N PHE A 103 -22.19 -1.97 9.63
CA PHE A 103 -22.03 -1.30 8.33
C PHE A 103 -20.73 -0.50 8.27
N VAL A 104 -20.28 -0.22 7.05
CA VAL A 104 -19.15 0.68 6.81
C VAL A 104 -19.69 2.09 6.63
N LEU A 105 -19.22 3.01 7.47
CA LEU A 105 -19.47 4.44 7.35
C LEU A 105 -18.31 5.09 6.59
N ARG A 106 -18.60 5.75 5.48
CA ARG A 106 -17.63 6.50 4.67
C ARG A 106 -17.97 7.98 4.72
N LEU A 107 -16.96 8.82 4.90
CA LEU A 107 -17.14 10.27 4.81
C LEU A 107 -17.51 10.67 3.37
N LYS A 108 -18.72 11.20 3.17
CA LYS A 108 -19.32 11.47 1.84
C LYS A 108 -18.55 12.51 1.03
N GLU A 109 -18.24 13.62 1.67
CA GLU A 109 -17.39 14.65 1.12
C GLU A 109 -16.10 14.60 1.92
N ASP A 110 -15.11 13.93 1.35
CA ASP A 110 -13.75 14.18 1.78
C ASP A 110 -13.42 15.62 1.37
N PRO A 111 -13.14 16.54 2.31
CA PRO A 111 -12.73 17.89 1.95
C PRO A 111 -11.49 17.92 1.05
N GLN A 112 -10.73 16.81 1.01
CA GLN A 112 -9.60 16.56 0.11
C GLN A 112 -10.04 16.31 -1.35
N GLN A 113 -11.21 15.73 -1.63
CA GLN A 113 -11.62 15.49 -3.04
C GLN A 113 -11.93 16.78 -3.81
N LYS A 114 -12.43 17.81 -3.12
CA LYS A 114 -12.58 19.15 -3.72
C LYS A 114 -11.22 19.83 -3.96
N SER A 115 -10.12 19.37 -3.34
CA SER A 115 -8.78 19.97 -3.51
C SER A 115 -8.05 19.46 -4.75
N LEU A 116 -8.12 18.16 -5.04
CA LEU A 116 -7.50 17.56 -6.23
C LEU A 116 -8.13 18.08 -7.54
N ALA A 117 -9.45 18.30 -7.57
CA ALA A 117 -10.11 18.90 -8.72
C ALA A 117 -9.72 20.37 -8.96
N ALA A 118 -9.11 21.03 -7.97
CA ALA A 118 -8.66 22.42 -8.02
C ALA A 118 -7.12 22.53 -7.96
N TRP A 119 -6.39 21.46 -8.29
CA TRP A 119 -4.93 21.40 -8.15
C TRP A 119 -4.19 22.50 -8.93
N GLU A 120 -4.61 22.77 -10.17
CA GLU A 120 -4.12 23.91 -10.98
C GLU A 120 -4.38 25.27 -10.33
N THR A 121 -5.44 25.38 -9.52
CA THR A 121 -5.80 26.62 -8.85
C THR A 121 -4.84 26.92 -7.70
N TYR A 122 -4.36 25.90 -6.97
CA TYR A 122 -3.43 26.08 -5.85
C TYR A 122 -1.97 26.18 -6.30
N SER A 123 -1.59 25.54 -7.41
CA SER A 123 -0.22 25.62 -7.93
C SER A 123 0.22 27.03 -8.32
N ARG A 124 -0.74 27.93 -8.59
CA ARG A 124 -0.51 29.35 -8.90
C ARG A 124 -0.63 30.28 -7.69
N GLN A 125 -1.02 29.77 -6.52
CA GLN A 125 -1.21 30.56 -5.32
C GLN A 125 0.04 30.61 -4.44
N THR A 126 0.11 31.67 -3.62
CA THR A 126 1.14 31.88 -2.61
C THR A 126 0.51 32.17 -1.26
N CYS A 127 1.20 31.81 -0.18
CA CYS A 127 0.76 32.16 1.16
C CYS A 127 1.20 33.59 1.50
N THR A 128 0.22 34.43 1.81
CA THR A 128 0.41 35.79 2.30
C THR A 128 -0.35 35.95 3.62
N PRO A 129 -0.03 36.94 4.47
CA PRO A 129 -0.80 37.18 5.70
C PRO A 129 -2.32 37.35 5.48
N ARG A 130 -2.76 37.72 4.27
CA ARG A 130 -4.19 37.88 3.91
C ARG A 130 -4.83 36.59 3.36
N THR A 131 -4.05 35.58 2.99
CA THR A 131 -4.57 34.30 2.50
C THR A 131 -5.40 33.63 3.61
N ALA A 132 -6.56 33.09 3.24
CA ALA A 132 -7.41 32.34 4.17
C ALA A 132 -6.68 31.10 4.69
N LEU A 133 -6.86 30.75 5.97
CA LEU A 133 -6.14 29.66 6.61
C LEU A 133 -6.33 28.33 5.85
N SER A 134 -7.58 28.05 5.44
CA SER A 134 -7.93 26.87 4.66
C SER A 134 -7.23 26.77 3.31
N VAL A 135 -6.93 27.91 2.68
CA VAL A 135 -6.18 27.98 1.43
C VAL A 135 -4.69 27.79 1.70
N MET A 136 -4.16 28.38 2.78
CA MET A 136 -2.75 28.26 3.15
C MET A 136 -2.34 26.81 3.33
N TYR A 137 -3.12 25.98 4.04
CA TYR A 137 -2.81 24.56 4.21
C TYR A 137 -2.68 23.82 2.88
N ARG A 138 -3.57 24.11 1.92
CA ARG A 138 -3.56 23.48 0.59
C ARG A 138 -2.34 23.87 -0.22
N VAL A 139 -1.97 25.15 -0.18
CA VAL A 139 -0.76 25.64 -0.83
C VAL A 139 0.47 25.04 -0.14
N ALA A 140 0.52 24.99 1.20
CA ALA A 140 1.62 24.42 1.94
C ALA A 140 1.86 22.95 1.58
N GLU A 141 0.81 22.13 1.66
CA GLU A 141 0.86 20.69 1.33
C GLU A 141 1.24 20.45 -0.13
N PHE A 142 0.73 21.27 -1.06
CA PHE A 142 1.12 21.20 -2.47
C PHE A 142 2.61 21.47 -2.70
N ARG A 143 3.19 22.36 -1.89
CA ARG A 143 4.57 22.82 -2.05
C ARG A 143 5.59 21.89 -1.40
N ILE A 144 5.18 21.00 -0.49
CA ILE A 144 6.06 19.97 0.06
C ILE A 144 6.64 19.12 -1.08
N GLY A 145 7.96 19.01 -1.15
CA GLY A 145 8.68 18.24 -2.17
C GLY A 145 8.79 18.91 -3.56
N SER A 146 8.10 20.03 -3.80
CA SER A 146 8.20 20.79 -5.06
C SER A 146 8.89 22.15 -4.90
N ASP A 147 8.61 22.86 -3.81
CA ASP A 147 9.25 24.11 -3.41
C ASP A 147 9.15 24.22 -1.89
N ASP A 148 10.09 23.57 -1.20
CA ASP A 148 10.04 23.51 0.25
C ASP A 148 10.14 24.92 0.87
N ASN A 149 10.82 25.88 0.25
CA ASN A 149 10.88 27.24 0.81
C ASN A 149 9.50 27.90 0.82
N ALA A 150 8.72 27.72 -0.24
CA ALA A 150 7.32 28.18 -0.26
C ALA A 150 6.46 27.43 0.78
N ALA A 151 6.65 26.12 0.95
CA ALA A 151 5.96 25.35 1.99
C ALA A 151 6.30 25.86 3.40
N SER A 152 7.58 26.14 3.68
CA SER A 152 8.05 26.69 4.96
C SER A 152 7.35 28.02 5.27
N HIS A 153 7.33 28.93 4.29
CA HIS A 153 6.67 30.22 4.46
C HIS A 153 5.17 30.07 4.72
N CYS A 154 4.50 29.15 4.03
CA CYS A 154 3.09 28.86 4.28
C CYS A 154 2.87 28.36 5.72
N TYR A 155 3.63 27.37 6.18
CA TYR A 155 3.47 26.83 7.52
C TYR A 155 3.79 27.85 8.61
N LYS A 156 4.76 28.74 8.39
CA LYS A 156 4.99 29.87 9.28
C LYS A 156 3.75 30.75 9.43
N TYR A 157 3.14 31.19 8.33
CA TYR A 157 1.91 32.00 8.40
C TYR A 157 0.73 31.27 9.03
N ILE A 158 0.64 29.96 8.84
CA ILE A 158 -0.38 29.12 9.45
C ILE A 158 -0.17 29.07 10.97
N LEU A 159 1.07 28.81 11.42
CA LEU A 159 1.40 28.74 12.85
C LEU A 159 1.33 30.11 13.54
N ASP A 160 1.63 31.21 12.85
CA ASP A 160 1.42 32.57 13.38
C ASP A 160 -0.07 32.83 13.66
N LYS A 161 -0.98 32.28 12.85
CA LYS A 161 -2.44 32.43 13.00
C LYS A 161 -3.07 31.38 13.91
N ASN A 162 -2.52 30.18 13.94
CA ASN A 162 -3.00 29.05 14.72
C ASN A 162 -1.81 28.24 15.27
N PRO A 163 -1.17 28.70 16.36
CA PRO A 163 0.02 28.06 16.93
C PRO A 163 -0.23 26.63 17.41
N SER A 164 -1.47 26.31 17.79
CA SER A 164 -1.87 25.00 18.29
C SER A 164 -2.12 23.96 17.18
N SER A 165 -2.11 24.36 15.91
CA SER A 165 -2.43 23.46 14.80
C SER A 165 -1.52 22.24 14.77
N LEU A 166 -2.11 21.06 14.96
CA LEU A 166 -1.40 19.78 14.86
C LEU A 166 -1.00 19.51 13.41
N ALA A 167 -1.89 19.80 12.46
CA ALA A 167 -1.63 19.60 11.04
C ALA A 167 -0.48 20.48 10.54
N ALA A 168 -0.41 21.74 10.99
CA ALA A 168 0.66 22.65 10.59
C ALA A 168 2.01 22.22 11.17
N ARG A 169 2.04 21.88 12.46
CA ARG A 169 3.25 21.36 13.12
C ARG A 169 3.74 20.08 12.45
N TYR A 170 2.82 19.18 12.08
CA TYR A 170 3.17 17.95 11.33
C TYR A 170 3.66 18.26 9.91
N GLY A 171 3.06 19.24 9.24
CA GLY A 171 3.53 19.71 7.93
C GLY A 171 4.96 20.27 7.98
N VAL A 172 5.32 21.02 9.03
CA VAL A 172 6.70 21.47 9.26
C VAL A 172 7.62 20.28 9.52
N ALA A 173 7.20 19.32 10.37
CA ALA A 173 7.97 18.11 10.62
C ALA A 173 8.28 17.34 9.33
N ARG A 174 7.28 17.14 8.46
CA ARG A 174 7.46 16.48 7.15
C ARG A 174 8.46 17.20 6.26
N GLN A 175 8.37 18.52 6.21
CA GLN A 175 9.36 19.31 5.49
C GLN A 175 10.78 19.15 6.06
N CYS A 176 10.92 19.10 7.39
CA CYS A 176 12.22 18.82 8.00
C CYS A 176 12.69 17.41 7.60
N LEU A 177 11.81 16.40 7.59
CA LEU A 177 12.14 15.03 7.15
C LEU A 177 12.64 14.99 5.71
N ASP A 178 11.94 15.66 4.78
CA ASP A 178 12.30 15.68 3.36
C ASP A 178 13.66 16.35 3.10
N ARG A 179 14.06 17.27 4.00
CA ARG A 179 15.37 17.96 3.98
C ARG A 179 16.44 17.25 4.81
N GLU A 180 16.12 16.15 5.45
CA GLU A 180 16.98 15.47 6.44
C GLU A 180 17.45 16.41 7.57
N ASP A 181 16.60 17.38 7.95
CA ASP A 181 16.88 18.37 8.99
C ASP A 181 16.48 17.84 10.39
N LEU A 182 17.34 18.09 11.38
CA LEU A 182 17.16 17.72 12.78
C LEU A 182 15.92 18.39 13.41
N CYS A 183 15.37 19.46 12.81
CA CYS A 183 14.13 20.05 13.29
C CYS A 183 12.94 19.06 13.29
N ALA A 184 12.98 18.01 12.47
CA ALA A 184 11.89 17.03 12.37
C ALA A 184 11.61 16.37 13.72
N GLU A 185 12.66 15.94 14.44
CA GLU A 185 12.53 15.20 15.69
C GLU A 185 11.77 16.03 16.73
N SER A 186 12.21 17.27 16.99
CA SER A 186 11.57 18.14 17.98
C SER A 186 10.10 18.40 17.69
N TYR A 187 9.72 18.63 16.42
CA TYR A 187 8.31 18.81 16.06
C TYR A 187 7.51 17.52 16.28
N LEU A 188 8.03 16.36 15.86
CA LEU A 188 7.32 15.09 16.00
C LEU A 188 7.20 14.66 17.47
N GLU A 189 8.22 14.87 18.30
CA GLU A 189 8.15 14.64 19.75
C GLU A 189 7.06 15.50 20.37
N SER A 190 7.03 16.81 20.07
CA SER A 190 6.00 17.72 20.59
C SER A 190 4.58 17.30 20.15
N LEU A 191 4.45 16.71 18.95
CA LEU A 191 3.18 16.21 18.43
C LEU A 191 2.73 14.98 19.21
N VAL A 192 3.62 14.00 19.41
CA VAL A 192 3.33 12.77 20.17
C VAL A 192 3.06 13.07 21.65
N GLU A 193 3.74 14.05 22.24
CA GLU A 193 3.45 14.53 23.60
C GLU A 193 2.06 15.15 23.71
N SER A 194 1.67 15.97 22.72
CA SER A 194 0.38 16.66 22.72
C SER A 194 -0.80 15.76 22.34
N ASP A 195 -0.57 14.74 21.51
CA ASP A 195 -1.54 13.76 21.08
C ASP A 195 -0.84 12.39 20.95
N PRO A 196 -0.87 11.57 22.03
CA PRO A 196 -0.25 10.26 22.03
C PRO A 196 -0.83 9.27 21.01
N ASP A 197 -2.02 9.53 20.47
CA ASP A 197 -2.65 8.69 19.45
C ASP A 197 -2.35 9.19 18.03
N PHE A 198 -1.56 10.27 17.88
CA PHE A 198 -1.13 10.79 16.59
C PHE A 198 -0.08 9.88 15.93
N LEU A 199 -0.59 8.88 15.22
CA LEU A 199 0.21 7.79 14.71
C LEU A 199 1.23 8.24 13.67
N GLU A 200 0.88 9.14 12.78
CA GLU A 200 1.79 9.57 11.71
C GLU A 200 3.01 10.31 12.27
N ALA A 201 2.85 11.03 13.40
CA ALA A 201 3.98 11.60 14.12
C ALA A 201 4.89 10.51 14.73
N ARG A 202 4.30 9.45 15.30
CA ARG A 202 5.05 8.30 15.82
C ARG A 202 5.81 7.54 14.73
N VAL A 203 5.19 7.36 13.56
CA VAL A 203 5.84 6.76 12.40
C VAL A 203 7.00 7.63 11.93
N GLY A 204 6.83 8.95 11.88
CA GLY A 204 7.91 9.89 11.59
C GLY A 204 9.09 9.75 12.56
N LEU A 205 8.84 9.66 13.87
CA LEU A 205 9.88 9.45 14.87
C LEU A 205 10.58 8.10 14.72
N ALA A 206 9.81 7.03 14.47
CA ALA A 206 10.35 5.71 14.21
C ALA A 206 11.32 5.75 13.01
N SER A 207 10.94 6.44 11.93
CA SER A 207 11.78 6.62 10.75
C SER A 207 13.05 7.39 11.05
N LEU A 208 12.99 8.50 11.78
CA LEU A 208 14.18 9.27 12.18
C LEU A 208 15.16 8.45 13.01
N ARG A 209 14.65 7.75 14.04
CA ARG A 209 15.49 6.93 14.92
C ARG A 209 16.14 5.76 14.19
N SER A 210 15.52 5.27 13.12
CA SER A 210 16.14 4.24 12.27
C SER A 210 17.43 4.71 11.60
N TRP A 211 17.56 6.02 11.34
CA TRP A 211 18.76 6.60 10.72
C TRP A 211 19.95 6.62 11.68
N SER A 212 19.71 6.79 12.99
CA SER A 212 20.76 6.82 14.01
C SER A 212 21.02 5.44 14.65
N ASP A 213 19.95 4.72 14.97
CA ASP A 213 19.99 3.53 15.84
C ASP A 213 19.87 2.22 15.04
N GLY A 214 19.65 2.33 13.72
CA GLY A 214 19.53 1.21 12.79
C GLY A 214 18.10 0.66 12.65
N GLU A 215 17.94 -0.28 11.73
CA GLU A 215 16.63 -0.82 11.32
C GLU A 215 15.87 -1.52 12.46
N MET A 216 16.57 -2.12 13.42
CA MET A 216 15.90 -2.78 14.54
C MET A 216 15.26 -1.82 15.54
N ALA A 217 15.78 -0.58 15.66
CA ALA A 217 15.09 0.46 16.43
C ALA A 217 13.76 0.85 15.77
N HIS A 218 13.71 0.82 14.44
CA HIS A 218 12.49 1.04 13.66
C HIS A 218 11.45 -0.05 13.93
N VAL A 219 11.88 -1.33 13.89
CA VAL A 219 11.02 -2.49 14.20
C VAL A 219 10.47 -2.40 15.63
N ALA A 220 11.32 -2.08 16.61
CA ALA A 220 10.88 -1.90 17.99
C ALA A 220 9.80 -0.80 18.13
N ALA A 221 9.95 0.31 17.39
CA ALA A 221 8.95 1.36 17.37
C ALA A 221 7.63 0.92 16.72
N TYR A 222 7.68 0.09 15.67
CA TYR A 222 6.49 -0.54 15.07
C TYR A 222 5.77 -1.43 16.07
N GLU A 223 6.49 -2.27 16.81
CA GLU A 223 5.92 -3.11 17.87
C GLU A 223 5.21 -2.31 18.96
N GLU A 224 5.81 -1.19 19.42
CA GLU A 224 5.13 -0.30 20.37
C GLU A 224 3.85 0.32 19.80
N MET A 225 3.84 0.71 18.52
CA MET A 225 2.63 1.22 17.86
C MET A 225 1.56 0.15 17.68
N LEU A 226 1.93 -1.10 17.39
CA LEU A 226 1.01 -2.22 17.20
C LEU A 226 0.26 -2.62 18.48
N LYS A 227 0.77 -2.23 19.66
CA LYS A 227 0.06 -2.33 20.95
C LYS A 227 -1.11 -1.35 21.08
N LEU A 228 -1.15 -0.30 20.27
CA LEU A 228 -2.23 0.69 20.27
C LEU A 228 -3.49 0.15 19.55
N GLN A 229 -4.64 0.77 19.82
CA GLN A 229 -5.87 0.51 19.09
C GLN A 229 -5.85 1.20 17.72
N LEU A 230 -5.11 0.60 16.79
CA LEU A 230 -4.93 1.14 15.45
C LEU A 230 -6.13 0.89 14.53
N PRO A 231 -6.40 1.81 13.58
CA PRO A 231 -7.30 1.54 12.46
C PRO A 231 -6.84 0.30 11.68
N LEU A 232 -7.78 -0.48 11.14
CA LEU A 232 -7.44 -1.77 10.51
C LEU A 232 -6.44 -1.63 9.36
N ALA A 233 -6.67 -0.69 8.44
CA ALA A 233 -5.79 -0.44 7.29
C ALA A 233 -4.41 0.05 7.72
N THR A 234 -4.37 0.77 8.83
CA THR A 234 -3.14 1.32 9.38
C THR A 234 -2.31 0.25 10.08
N ARG A 235 -2.96 -0.65 10.84
CA ARG A 235 -2.33 -1.86 11.39
C ARG A 235 -1.75 -2.73 10.30
N GLU A 236 -2.52 -2.99 9.24
CA GLU A 236 -2.05 -3.72 8.05
C GLU A 236 -0.83 -3.05 7.42
N SER A 237 -0.88 -1.72 7.22
CA SER A 237 0.23 -0.98 6.60
C SER A 237 1.49 -1.00 7.47
N LEU A 238 1.36 -0.89 8.80
CA LEU A 238 2.49 -0.96 9.72
C LEU A 238 3.13 -2.35 9.74
N LEU A 239 2.31 -3.41 9.79
CA LEU A 239 2.81 -4.79 9.71
C LEU A 239 3.52 -5.06 8.38
N ASN A 240 2.99 -4.54 7.28
CA ASN A 240 3.65 -4.62 5.97
C ASN A 240 5.02 -3.94 5.99
N SER A 241 5.10 -2.71 6.53
CA SER A 241 6.39 -2.02 6.68
C SER A 241 7.36 -2.77 7.60
N GLU A 242 6.86 -3.36 8.70
CA GLU A 242 7.66 -4.18 9.62
C GLU A 242 8.30 -5.38 8.90
N ILE A 243 7.54 -6.10 8.07
CA ILE A 243 8.03 -7.21 7.27
C ILE A 243 9.17 -6.75 6.35
N PHE A 244 8.98 -5.64 5.62
CA PHE A 244 10.02 -5.10 4.75
C PHE A 244 11.29 -4.70 5.51
N THR A 245 11.15 -4.04 6.66
CA THR A 245 12.30 -3.66 7.50
C THR A 245 13.03 -4.90 8.02
N LEU A 246 12.30 -5.90 8.52
CA LEU A 246 12.88 -7.16 9.00
C LEU A 246 13.58 -7.93 7.87
N GLU A 247 12.97 -7.98 6.68
CA GLU A 247 13.57 -8.61 5.51
C GLU A 247 14.87 -7.92 5.12
N HIS A 248 14.91 -6.58 5.09
CA HIS A 248 16.09 -5.80 4.75
C HIS A 248 17.21 -5.98 5.80
N ALA A 249 16.85 -5.99 7.08
CA ALA A 249 17.74 -6.25 8.21
C ALA A 249 18.17 -7.73 8.30
N LYS A 250 17.75 -8.59 7.36
CA LYS A 250 18.04 -10.03 7.29
C LYS A 250 17.49 -10.87 8.46
N HIS A 251 16.45 -10.39 9.14
CA HIS A 251 15.73 -11.10 10.19
C HIS A 251 14.54 -11.89 9.61
N VAL A 252 14.84 -12.88 8.76
CA VAL A 252 13.83 -13.64 7.98
C VAL A 252 12.79 -14.32 8.86
N ASP A 253 13.19 -14.95 9.97
CA ASP A 253 12.24 -15.65 10.85
C ASP A 253 11.21 -14.67 11.45
N GLN A 254 11.66 -13.51 11.93
CA GLN A 254 10.77 -12.47 12.47
C GLN A 254 9.89 -11.87 11.36
N ALA A 255 10.43 -11.69 10.15
CA ALA A 255 9.66 -11.20 9.01
C ALA A 255 8.51 -12.17 8.67
N VAL A 256 8.76 -13.48 8.74
CA VAL A 256 7.72 -14.51 8.54
C VAL A 256 6.67 -14.49 9.66
N GLU A 257 7.08 -14.32 10.92
CA GLU A 257 6.13 -14.14 12.03
C GLU A 257 5.27 -12.87 11.86
N ALA A 258 5.86 -11.78 11.38
CA ALA A 258 5.13 -10.55 11.04
C ALA A 258 4.15 -10.77 9.87
N THR A 259 4.48 -11.61 8.89
CA THR A 259 3.57 -12.01 7.79
C THR A 259 2.30 -12.68 8.30
N GLU A 260 2.36 -13.53 9.31
CA GLU A 260 1.16 -14.15 9.89
C GLU A 260 0.21 -13.10 10.49
N ARG A 261 0.77 -12.15 11.26
CA ARG A 261 0.02 -11.01 11.82
C ARG A 261 -0.57 -10.14 10.70
N TRP A 262 0.20 -9.89 9.65
CA TRP A 262 -0.25 -9.13 8.48
C TRP A 262 -1.39 -9.82 7.74
N ASN A 263 -1.29 -11.13 7.49
CA ASN A 263 -2.34 -11.94 6.87
C ASN A 263 -3.65 -11.90 7.66
N ALA A 264 -3.58 -11.95 8.98
CA ALA A 264 -4.75 -11.81 9.85
C ALA A 264 -5.40 -10.42 9.72
N ALA A 265 -4.59 -9.35 9.73
CA ALA A 265 -5.08 -7.99 9.55
C ALA A 265 -5.71 -7.78 8.15
N LEU A 266 -5.04 -8.28 7.11
CA LEU A 266 -5.48 -8.18 5.72
C LEU A 266 -6.76 -8.98 5.46
N THR A 267 -6.89 -10.17 6.04
CA THR A 267 -8.11 -11.00 5.97
C THR A 267 -9.30 -10.28 6.59
N ARG A 268 -9.10 -9.65 7.76
CA ARG A 268 -10.15 -8.86 8.42
C ARG A 268 -10.55 -7.66 7.58
N LEU A 269 -9.59 -6.96 6.97
CA LEU A 269 -9.87 -5.86 6.05
C LEU A 269 -10.62 -6.32 4.80
N LEU A 270 -10.23 -7.44 4.21
CA LEU A 270 -10.89 -8.02 3.04
C LEU A 270 -12.35 -8.38 3.35
N ALA A 271 -12.64 -8.88 4.55
CA ALA A 271 -14.00 -9.24 4.96
C ALA A 271 -14.90 -8.02 5.20
N VAL A 272 -14.34 -6.90 5.66
CA VAL A 272 -15.11 -5.72 6.06
C VAL A 272 -15.19 -4.67 4.95
N TYR A 273 -14.06 -4.40 4.29
CA TYR A 273 -13.95 -3.34 3.29
C TYR A 273 -12.93 -3.68 2.19
N PRO A 274 -13.26 -4.63 1.28
CA PRO A 274 -12.34 -5.15 0.27
C PRO A 274 -11.65 -4.09 -0.59
N ARG A 275 -12.36 -2.98 -0.86
CA ARG A 275 -11.85 -1.87 -1.68
C ARG A 275 -10.50 -1.34 -1.18
N GLN A 276 -10.25 -1.43 0.13
CA GLN A 276 -9.03 -0.94 0.75
C GLN A 276 -7.79 -1.80 0.44
N VAL A 277 -7.98 -3.05 0.02
CA VAL A 277 -6.92 -4.05 -0.09
C VAL A 277 -6.77 -4.61 -1.50
N LEU A 278 -7.50 -4.09 -2.50
CA LEU A 278 -7.53 -4.64 -3.86
C LEU A 278 -6.15 -4.70 -4.54
N PHE A 279 -5.20 -3.86 -4.13
CA PHE A 279 -3.85 -3.84 -4.67
C PHE A 279 -2.83 -4.61 -3.82
N ARG A 280 -3.22 -5.10 -2.63
CA ARG A 280 -2.33 -5.82 -1.70
C ARG A 280 -1.94 -7.23 -2.14
N TYR A 281 -2.40 -7.68 -3.31
CA TYR A 281 -2.03 -8.99 -3.83
C TYR A 281 -0.55 -9.05 -4.22
N THR A 282 0.10 -7.93 -4.57
CA THR A 282 1.53 -7.89 -4.85
C THR A 282 2.36 -8.16 -3.60
N GLU A 283 2.04 -7.49 -2.51
CA GLU A 283 2.66 -7.69 -1.20
C GLU A 283 2.41 -9.11 -0.69
N ALA A 284 1.21 -9.66 -0.90
CA ALA A 284 0.93 -11.05 -0.55
C ALA A 284 1.80 -12.05 -1.34
N ILE A 285 2.07 -11.80 -2.63
CA ILE A 285 2.99 -12.65 -3.41
C ILE A 285 4.41 -12.57 -2.83
N ASP A 286 4.90 -11.37 -2.55
CA ASP A 286 6.24 -11.15 -1.98
C ASP A 286 6.39 -11.82 -0.60
N HIS A 287 5.40 -11.66 0.28
CA HIS A 287 5.40 -12.30 1.60
C HIS A 287 5.33 -13.83 1.50
N ALA A 288 4.53 -14.37 0.58
CA ALA A 288 4.46 -15.82 0.38
C ALA A 288 5.80 -16.39 -0.13
N LEU A 289 6.52 -15.67 -0.99
CA LEU A 289 7.86 -16.06 -1.42
C LEU A 289 8.87 -16.07 -0.27
N LEU A 290 8.79 -15.11 0.64
CA LEU A 290 9.60 -15.08 1.85
C LEU A 290 9.31 -16.28 2.76
N GLU A 291 8.03 -16.64 2.91
CA GLU A 291 7.60 -17.84 3.64
C GLU A 291 8.09 -19.13 2.98
N GLU A 292 8.05 -19.25 1.64
CA GLU A 292 8.64 -20.37 0.90
C GLU A 292 10.15 -20.48 1.16
N ALA A 293 10.86 -19.36 1.12
CA ALA A 293 12.30 -19.33 1.35
C ALA A 293 12.70 -19.74 2.77
N ALA A 294 11.83 -19.49 3.75
CA ALA A 294 11.96 -19.96 5.12
C ALA A 294 11.46 -21.41 5.33
N GLY A 295 11.02 -22.10 4.26
CA GLY A 295 10.47 -23.45 4.32
C GLY A 295 9.08 -23.55 4.96
N LYS A 296 8.38 -22.43 5.15
CA LYS A 296 7.04 -22.35 5.74
C LYS A 296 5.96 -22.49 4.68
N PHE A 297 6.00 -23.56 3.89
CA PHE A 297 5.11 -23.77 2.73
C PHE A 297 3.61 -23.77 3.08
N GLN A 298 3.25 -24.17 4.31
CA GLN A 298 1.85 -24.09 4.76
C GLN A 298 1.37 -22.64 4.89
N ASN A 299 2.22 -21.75 5.41
CA ASN A 299 1.91 -20.33 5.53
C ASN A 299 1.89 -19.68 4.14
N ALA A 300 2.90 -19.96 3.31
CA ALA A 300 2.94 -19.50 1.91
C ALA A 300 1.67 -19.86 1.13
N ALA A 301 1.18 -21.09 1.27
CA ALA A 301 -0.07 -21.52 0.65
C ALA A 301 -1.28 -20.69 1.13
N VAL A 302 -1.36 -20.37 2.42
CA VAL A 302 -2.41 -19.50 2.98
C VAL A 302 -2.30 -18.09 2.42
N THR A 303 -1.09 -17.54 2.36
CA THR A 303 -0.83 -16.19 1.82
C THR A 303 -1.19 -16.10 0.33
N TYR A 304 -0.84 -17.10 -0.48
CA TYR A 304 -1.27 -17.16 -1.90
C TYR A 304 -2.78 -17.32 -2.07
N GLN A 305 -3.46 -18.05 -1.18
CA GLN A 305 -4.92 -18.13 -1.18
C GLN A 305 -5.57 -16.78 -0.82
N LEU A 306 -4.97 -16.02 0.08
CA LEU A 306 -5.39 -14.65 0.39
C LEU A 306 -5.20 -13.73 -0.82
N ALA A 307 -4.04 -13.79 -1.49
CA ALA A 307 -3.78 -13.08 -2.74
C ALA A 307 -4.82 -13.42 -3.83
N THR A 308 -5.16 -14.70 -3.96
CA THR A 308 -6.22 -15.18 -4.88
C THR A 308 -7.56 -14.53 -4.56
N SER A 309 -7.91 -14.44 -3.27
CA SER A 309 -9.17 -13.86 -2.80
C SER A 309 -9.23 -12.35 -3.11
N ILE A 310 -8.11 -11.65 -2.99
CA ILE A 310 -7.98 -10.23 -3.35
C ILE A 310 -8.15 -10.04 -4.88
N VAL A 311 -7.42 -10.81 -5.68
CA VAL A 311 -7.49 -10.72 -7.16
C VAL A 311 -8.88 -11.01 -7.69
N ARG A 312 -9.63 -11.96 -7.11
CA ARG A 312 -11.02 -12.24 -7.49
C ARG A 312 -11.98 -11.07 -7.25
N GLN A 313 -11.69 -10.22 -6.27
CA GLN A 313 -12.49 -9.02 -5.98
C GLN A 313 -12.01 -7.80 -6.76
N ASN A 314 -10.77 -7.81 -7.26
CA ASN A 314 -10.19 -6.72 -8.02
C ASN A 314 -10.43 -6.90 -9.53
N GLN A 315 -11.41 -6.20 -10.08
CA GLN A 315 -11.68 -6.22 -11.52
C GLN A 315 -10.54 -5.63 -12.38
N ALA A 316 -9.66 -4.83 -11.78
CA ALA A 316 -8.47 -4.29 -12.43
C ALA A 316 -7.26 -5.23 -12.32
N ALA A 317 -7.35 -6.33 -11.54
CA ALA A 317 -6.28 -7.29 -11.46
C ALA A 317 -6.12 -8.03 -12.79
N SER A 318 -4.87 -8.13 -13.23
CA SER A 318 -4.54 -8.73 -14.52
C SER A 318 -4.58 -10.26 -14.48
N GLU A 319 -4.80 -10.89 -15.64
CA GLU A 319 -4.65 -12.35 -15.79
C GLU A 319 -3.25 -12.82 -15.37
N PHE A 320 -2.23 -11.99 -15.61
CA PHE A 320 -0.85 -12.25 -15.15
C PHE A 320 -0.73 -12.31 -13.63
N SER A 321 -1.46 -11.49 -12.88
CA SER A 321 -1.46 -11.54 -11.41
C SER A 321 -2.05 -12.87 -10.92
N ALA A 322 -3.15 -13.32 -11.52
CA ALA A 322 -3.72 -14.64 -11.22
C ALA A 322 -2.75 -15.78 -11.58
N TYR A 323 -2.04 -15.66 -12.70
CA TYR A 323 -1.00 -16.59 -13.11
C TYR A 323 0.14 -16.70 -12.08
N LEU A 324 0.71 -15.57 -11.63
CA LEU A 324 1.79 -15.58 -10.63
C LEU A 324 1.35 -16.23 -9.32
N ILE A 325 0.14 -15.89 -8.84
CA ILE A 325 -0.41 -16.42 -7.59
C ILE A 325 -0.67 -17.93 -7.69
N ASP A 326 -1.30 -18.39 -8.77
CA ASP A 326 -1.61 -19.82 -8.95
C ASP A 326 -0.32 -20.65 -9.06
N LEU A 327 0.73 -20.13 -9.71
CA LEU A 327 2.03 -20.82 -9.79
C LEU A 327 2.73 -20.90 -8.44
N GLY A 328 2.73 -19.81 -7.66
CA GLY A 328 3.22 -19.81 -6.28
C GLY A 328 2.49 -20.83 -5.41
N LEU A 329 1.15 -20.81 -5.46
CA LEU A 329 0.34 -21.77 -4.73
C LEU A 329 0.61 -23.22 -5.16
N ALA A 330 0.80 -23.48 -6.46
CA ALA A 330 1.14 -24.81 -6.97
C ALA A 330 2.47 -25.33 -6.42
N ARG A 331 3.51 -24.47 -6.33
CA ARG A 331 4.79 -24.83 -5.71
C ARG A 331 4.61 -25.20 -4.24
N SER A 332 4.02 -24.29 -3.46
CA SER A 332 3.75 -24.51 -2.04
C SER A 332 2.96 -25.81 -1.79
N LEU A 333 1.92 -26.08 -2.59
CA LEU A 333 1.13 -27.32 -2.50
C LEU A 333 1.94 -28.57 -2.84
N THR A 334 2.88 -28.49 -3.77
CA THR A 334 3.77 -29.61 -4.12
C THR A 334 4.68 -29.96 -2.94
N HIS A 335 5.28 -28.96 -2.27
CA HIS A 335 6.08 -29.17 -1.06
C HIS A 335 5.27 -29.73 0.12
N LEU A 336 3.98 -29.41 0.20
CA LEU A 336 3.05 -29.95 1.19
C LEU A 336 2.52 -31.36 0.86
N ALA A 337 3.10 -32.05 -0.14
CA ALA A 337 2.64 -33.35 -0.62
C ALA A 337 1.15 -33.36 -1.05
N ARG A 338 0.67 -32.25 -1.64
CA ARG A 338 -0.68 -32.10 -2.24
C ARG A 338 -0.63 -31.97 -3.77
N PRO A 339 0.00 -32.91 -4.49
CA PRO A 339 0.26 -32.77 -5.93
C PRO A 339 -1.01 -32.77 -6.78
N ALA A 340 -2.11 -33.38 -6.33
CA ALA A 340 -3.38 -33.36 -7.06
C ALA A 340 -3.95 -31.94 -7.17
N GLU A 341 -3.86 -31.14 -6.10
CA GLU A 341 -4.33 -29.76 -6.09
C GLU A 341 -3.38 -28.84 -6.84
N ALA A 342 -2.06 -29.02 -6.67
CA ALA A 342 -1.06 -28.33 -7.47
C ALA A 342 -1.28 -28.56 -8.97
N LYS A 343 -1.55 -29.81 -9.37
CA LYS A 343 -1.79 -30.18 -10.78
C LYS A 343 -2.97 -29.42 -11.38
N VAL A 344 -4.06 -29.19 -10.64
CA VAL A 344 -5.21 -28.42 -11.13
C VAL A 344 -4.82 -26.99 -11.50
N LEU A 345 -3.96 -26.35 -10.69
CA LEU A 345 -3.45 -25.01 -10.96
C LEU A 345 -2.47 -25.02 -12.16
N CYS A 346 -1.58 -26.00 -12.21
CA CYS A 346 -0.63 -26.16 -13.31
C CYS A 346 -1.31 -26.42 -14.66
N ASP A 347 -2.31 -27.30 -14.70
CA ASP A 347 -3.10 -27.62 -15.90
C ASP A 347 -3.87 -26.39 -16.39
N ARG A 348 -4.41 -25.57 -15.47
CA ARG A 348 -5.11 -24.32 -15.82
C ARG A 348 -4.23 -23.38 -16.64
N TRP A 349 -2.92 -23.32 -16.37
CA TRP A 349 -2.01 -22.41 -17.04
C TRP A 349 -1.18 -23.04 -18.16
N LYS A 350 -1.25 -24.37 -18.31
CA LYS A 350 -0.55 -25.10 -19.36
C LYS A 350 -0.93 -24.57 -20.74
N GLY A 351 0.02 -23.91 -21.41
CA GLY A 351 -0.19 -23.26 -22.71
C GLY A 351 -0.95 -21.93 -22.66
N ARG A 352 -1.82 -21.68 -21.66
CA ARG A 352 -2.53 -20.39 -21.51
C ARG A 352 -1.60 -19.22 -21.20
N TRP A 353 -0.46 -19.45 -20.56
CA TRP A 353 0.55 -18.40 -20.37
C TRP A 353 1.02 -17.75 -21.69
N LYS A 354 0.93 -18.45 -22.84
CA LYS A 354 1.22 -17.88 -24.16
C LYS A 354 0.25 -16.77 -24.57
N GLN A 355 -1.00 -16.84 -24.10
CA GLN A 355 -2.01 -15.81 -24.37
C GLN A 355 -1.69 -14.53 -23.60
N ILE A 356 -1.22 -14.66 -22.35
CA ILE A 356 -0.73 -13.54 -21.53
C ILE A 356 0.46 -12.85 -22.23
N ALA A 357 1.38 -13.63 -22.80
CA ALA A 357 2.54 -13.11 -23.52
C ALA A 357 2.16 -12.34 -24.81
N GLY A 358 1.03 -12.69 -25.44
CA GLY A 358 0.57 -12.10 -26.69
C GLY A 358 -0.26 -10.82 -26.56
N HIS A 359 -0.49 -10.29 -25.35
CA HIS A 359 -1.30 -9.07 -25.14
C HIS A 359 -0.44 -7.78 -25.21
N PRO A 360 -0.61 -6.95 -26.26
CA PRO A 360 0.23 -5.77 -26.51
C PRO A 360 -0.06 -4.58 -25.60
N GLN A 361 -1.11 -4.59 -24.77
CA GLN A 361 -1.43 -3.48 -23.84
C GLN A 361 -0.42 -3.32 -22.69
N ARG A 362 0.64 -4.12 -22.67
CA ARG A 362 1.81 -3.99 -21.78
C ARG A 362 3.08 -3.56 -22.50
N ALA A 363 2.97 -3.13 -23.76
CA ALA A 363 4.07 -2.73 -24.63
C ALA A 363 4.62 -1.33 -24.30
N SER A 364 4.91 -1.05 -23.04
CA SER A 364 6.02 -0.16 -22.70
C SER A 364 7.28 -1.02 -22.50
N GLY A 365 7.72 -1.71 -23.55
CA GLY A 365 9.05 -2.33 -23.61
C GLY A 365 9.16 -3.87 -23.54
N ARG A 366 8.09 -4.63 -23.28
CA ARG A 366 8.17 -6.11 -23.29
C ARG A 366 8.12 -6.65 -24.72
N SER A 367 9.27 -7.08 -25.21
CA SER A 367 9.47 -7.68 -26.52
C SER A 367 9.34 -9.22 -26.40
N ALA A 368 10.00 -10.00 -27.25
CA ALA A 368 9.95 -11.47 -27.20
C ALA A 368 10.54 -12.08 -25.90
N ASP A 369 11.00 -11.26 -24.95
CA ASP A 369 11.47 -11.64 -23.61
C ASP A 369 10.35 -12.18 -22.71
N GLY A 370 9.14 -11.64 -22.82
CA GLY A 370 8.00 -12.04 -21.98
C GLY A 370 7.52 -13.49 -22.21
N VAL A 371 7.73 -14.06 -23.40
CA VAL A 371 7.32 -15.45 -23.68
C VAL A 371 8.21 -16.43 -22.91
N THR A 372 9.54 -16.26 -23.00
CA THR A 372 10.50 -17.15 -22.34
C THR A 372 10.43 -17.02 -20.82
N GLU A 373 10.23 -15.81 -20.30
CA GLU A 373 10.11 -15.55 -18.86
C GLU A 373 8.86 -16.22 -18.25
N LEU A 374 7.72 -16.16 -18.95
CA LEU A 374 6.50 -16.86 -18.53
C LEU A 374 6.64 -18.39 -18.68
N GLU A 375 7.33 -18.89 -19.70
CA GLU A 375 7.60 -20.33 -19.79
C GLU A 375 8.46 -20.80 -18.61
N ALA A 376 9.54 -20.06 -18.31
CA ALA A 376 10.43 -20.30 -17.19
C ALA A 376 9.69 -20.43 -15.85
N ARG A 377 8.80 -19.46 -15.56
CA ARG A 377 7.99 -19.45 -14.33
C ARG A 377 7.10 -20.66 -14.20
N TRP A 378 6.46 -21.05 -15.31
CA TRP A 378 5.66 -22.25 -15.35
C TRP A 378 6.53 -23.50 -15.14
N GLU A 379 7.69 -23.60 -15.81
CA GLU A 379 8.60 -24.74 -15.67
C GLU A 379 9.10 -24.90 -14.24
N PHE A 380 9.53 -23.83 -13.55
CA PHE A 380 10.00 -24.00 -12.17
C PHE A 380 8.89 -24.24 -11.14
N SER A 381 7.65 -23.90 -11.47
CA SER A 381 6.52 -24.10 -10.57
C SER A 381 5.78 -25.42 -10.78
N CYS A 382 5.72 -25.90 -12.02
CA CYS A 382 4.85 -26.99 -12.47
C CYS A 382 5.54 -28.06 -13.32
N GLY A 383 6.78 -27.80 -13.76
CA GLY A 383 7.56 -28.66 -14.64
C GLY A 383 8.87 -29.08 -13.99
N ALA A 384 9.98 -28.82 -14.66
CA ALA A 384 11.32 -29.07 -14.13
C ALA A 384 11.97 -27.76 -13.62
N PRO A 385 12.18 -27.60 -12.29
CA PRO A 385 12.86 -26.43 -11.71
C PRO A 385 14.15 -26.00 -12.42
N GLN A 386 15.01 -26.96 -12.75
CA GLN A 386 16.27 -26.69 -13.43
C GLN A 386 16.08 -26.12 -14.83
N ARG A 387 15.09 -26.63 -15.58
CA ARG A 387 14.74 -26.09 -16.90
C ARG A 387 14.21 -24.67 -16.79
N GLY A 388 13.42 -24.38 -15.76
CA GLY A 388 12.95 -23.02 -15.47
C GLY A 388 14.12 -22.06 -15.27
N GLU A 389 15.10 -22.43 -14.45
CA GLU A 389 16.32 -21.64 -14.23
C GLU A 389 17.14 -21.42 -15.52
N GLU A 390 17.32 -22.46 -16.33
CA GLU A 390 18.01 -22.38 -17.62
C GLU A 390 17.32 -21.39 -18.58
N LEU A 391 15.99 -21.45 -18.66
CA LEU A 391 15.18 -20.52 -19.47
C LEU A 391 15.31 -19.07 -18.97
N ILE A 392 15.31 -18.86 -17.65
CA ILE A 392 15.53 -17.52 -17.06
C ILE A 392 16.92 -17.00 -17.43
N LYS A 393 17.97 -17.79 -17.23
CA LYS A 393 19.36 -17.39 -17.56
C LYS A 393 19.53 -17.13 -19.05
N SER A 394 18.88 -17.92 -19.91
CA SER A 394 18.85 -17.69 -21.35
C SER A 394 18.15 -16.38 -21.71
N ALA A 395 17.03 -16.05 -21.05
CA ALA A 395 16.33 -14.79 -21.24
C ALA A 395 17.17 -13.59 -20.78
N ILE A 396 17.87 -13.69 -19.64
CA ILE A 396 18.82 -12.66 -19.17
C ILE A 396 19.95 -12.46 -20.17
N ALA A 397 20.55 -13.53 -20.69
CA ALA A 397 21.64 -13.43 -21.67
C ALA A 397 21.20 -12.77 -22.98
N LYS A 398 19.94 -12.97 -23.37
CA LYS A 398 19.36 -12.41 -24.60
C LYS A 398 18.86 -10.97 -24.42
N TYR A 399 18.39 -10.61 -23.23
CA TYR A 399 17.77 -9.33 -22.89
C TYR A 399 18.28 -8.78 -21.55
N PRO A 400 19.59 -8.45 -21.45
CA PRO A 400 20.21 -8.07 -20.18
C PRO A 400 19.67 -6.76 -19.57
N GLU A 401 18.99 -5.93 -20.37
CA GLU A 401 18.36 -4.67 -19.96
C GLU A 401 16.92 -4.82 -19.45
N SER A 402 16.31 -6.01 -19.61
CA SER A 402 14.94 -6.26 -19.17
C SER A 402 14.91 -6.63 -17.69
N ASP A 403 14.04 -5.98 -16.90
CA ASP A 403 13.87 -6.29 -15.47
C ASP A 403 13.08 -7.60 -15.24
N ALA A 404 12.22 -7.99 -16.17
CA ALA A 404 11.33 -9.13 -16.05
C ALA A 404 12.05 -10.47 -15.75
N PRO A 405 13.09 -10.89 -16.50
CA PRO A 405 13.78 -12.14 -16.20
C PRO A 405 14.56 -12.10 -14.87
N TYR A 406 15.02 -10.93 -14.40
CA TYR A 406 15.62 -10.80 -13.07
C TYR A 406 14.58 -10.90 -11.94
N ASN A 407 13.37 -10.39 -12.13
CA ASN A 407 12.27 -10.64 -11.19
C ASN A 407 11.95 -12.15 -11.13
N ALA A 408 11.86 -12.82 -12.28
CA ALA A 408 11.63 -14.27 -12.32
C ALA A 408 12.75 -15.06 -11.64
N LEU A 409 14.01 -14.63 -11.83
CA LEU A 409 15.17 -15.23 -11.16
C LEU A 409 15.12 -15.05 -9.64
N SER A 410 14.69 -13.87 -9.18
CA SER A 410 14.51 -13.60 -7.76
C SER A 410 13.48 -14.55 -7.13
N GLU A 411 12.33 -14.73 -7.78
CA GLU A 411 11.29 -15.64 -7.31
C GLU A 411 11.74 -17.10 -7.31
N PHE A 412 12.48 -17.52 -8.34
CA PHE A 412 13.11 -18.84 -8.36
C PHE A 412 14.03 -19.04 -7.14
N TYR A 413 14.91 -18.08 -6.86
CA TYR A 413 15.83 -18.18 -5.72
C TYR A 413 15.11 -18.15 -4.36
N TYR A 414 14.06 -17.35 -4.17
CA TYR A 414 13.22 -17.44 -2.97
C TYR A 414 12.62 -18.85 -2.85
N SER A 415 12.08 -19.42 -3.94
CA SER A 415 11.42 -20.74 -3.89
C SER A 415 12.34 -21.91 -3.50
N ILE A 416 13.66 -21.74 -3.63
CA ILE A 416 14.67 -22.75 -3.23
C ILE A 416 15.49 -22.33 -1.99
N GLY A 417 15.05 -21.30 -1.26
CA GLY A 417 15.68 -20.84 -0.02
C GLY A 417 16.99 -20.06 -0.19
N GLN A 418 17.33 -19.64 -1.40
CA GLN A 418 18.56 -18.88 -1.70
C GLN A 418 18.33 -17.36 -1.57
N ILE A 419 18.02 -16.91 -0.35
CA ILE A 419 17.54 -15.55 -0.08
C ILE A 419 18.51 -14.45 -0.55
N ASP A 420 19.82 -14.61 -0.33
CA ASP A 420 20.79 -13.57 -0.74
C ASP A 420 20.90 -13.45 -2.26
N GLN A 421 20.79 -14.56 -2.99
CA GLN A 421 20.74 -14.56 -4.46
C GLN A 421 19.41 -13.97 -4.95
N ALA A 422 18.31 -14.28 -4.27
CA ALA A 422 16.99 -13.70 -4.55
C ALA A 422 17.00 -12.18 -4.41
N ARG A 423 17.58 -11.64 -3.33
CA ARG A 423 17.76 -10.20 -3.10
C ARG A 423 18.64 -9.55 -4.16
N THR A 424 19.75 -10.19 -4.53
CA THR A 424 20.64 -9.70 -5.58
C THR A 424 19.90 -9.56 -6.91
N ALA A 425 19.12 -10.57 -7.29
CA ALA A 425 18.29 -10.53 -8.50
C ALA A 425 17.17 -9.47 -8.42
N LYS A 426 16.50 -9.32 -7.27
CA LYS A 426 15.48 -8.29 -7.02
C LYS A 426 16.05 -6.88 -7.14
N ALA A 427 17.22 -6.64 -6.55
CA ALA A 427 17.93 -5.37 -6.64
C ALA A 427 18.30 -5.03 -8.09
N LYS A 428 18.79 -6.01 -8.85
CA LYS A 428 19.09 -5.80 -10.28
C LYS A 428 17.84 -5.46 -11.09
N ALA A 429 16.72 -6.14 -10.84
CA ALA A 429 15.46 -5.83 -11.49
C ALA A 429 14.97 -4.40 -11.18
N ALA A 430 15.11 -3.96 -9.92
CA ALA A 430 14.75 -2.61 -9.51
C ALA A 430 15.63 -1.55 -10.20
N GLU A 431 16.96 -1.76 -10.26
CA GLU A 431 17.92 -0.90 -10.96
C GLU A 431 17.53 -0.72 -12.45
N LEU A 432 17.23 -1.83 -13.14
CA LEU A 432 16.85 -1.81 -14.56
C LEU A 432 15.51 -1.09 -14.79
N ARG A 433 14.55 -1.25 -13.88
CA ARG A 433 13.26 -0.56 -13.94
C ARG A 433 13.41 0.95 -13.76
N GLU A 434 14.24 1.37 -12.81
CA GLU A 434 14.54 2.79 -12.58
C GLU A 434 15.24 3.39 -13.81
N ALA A 435 16.25 2.71 -14.36
CA ALA A 435 16.92 3.13 -15.58
C ALA A 435 15.97 3.21 -16.80
N SER A 436 15.00 2.31 -16.90
CA SER A 436 13.97 2.34 -17.95
C SER A 436 13.01 3.52 -17.77
N ALA A 437 12.57 3.78 -16.53
CA ALA A 437 11.72 4.92 -16.21
C ALA A 437 12.43 6.25 -16.51
N GLU A 438 13.73 6.35 -16.22
CA GLU A 438 14.52 7.54 -16.55
C GLU A 438 14.57 7.81 -18.05
N LYS A 439 14.89 6.80 -18.85
CA LYS A 439 14.90 6.93 -20.32
C LYS A 439 13.55 7.35 -20.88
N LEU A 440 12.45 6.87 -20.27
CA LEU A 440 11.10 7.28 -20.66
C LEU A 440 10.83 8.74 -20.31
N ARG A 441 11.30 9.23 -19.15
CA ARG A 441 11.21 10.65 -18.77
C ARG A 441 12.00 11.52 -19.74
N GLU A 442 13.26 11.17 -20.02
CA GLU A 442 14.12 11.89 -20.97
C GLU A 442 13.49 11.96 -22.38
N ALA A 443 12.91 10.86 -22.85
CA ALA A 443 12.25 10.80 -24.15
C ALA A 443 10.99 11.68 -24.21
N GLU A 444 10.22 11.73 -23.13
CA GLU A 444 9.04 12.59 -23.04
C GLU A 444 9.43 14.07 -22.98
N ASP A 445 10.48 14.42 -22.23
CA ASP A 445 11.00 15.79 -22.16
C ASP A 445 11.54 16.27 -23.51
N GLN A 446 12.25 15.41 -24.25
CA GLN A 446 12.67 15.70 -25.62
C GLN A 446 11.47 15.92 -26.55
N ARG A 447 10.41 15.12 -26.41
CA ARG A 447 9.18 15.26 -27.21
C ARG A 447 8.47 16.58 -26.93
N ILE A 448 8.40 16.99 -25.66
CA ILE A 448 7.80 18.26 -25.26
C ILE A 448 8.67 19.45 -25.71
N GLY A 449 9.99 19.34 -25.58
CA GLY A 449 10.95 20.37 -26.00
C GLY A 449 10.94 20.64 -27.51
N LEU A 450 10.65 19.63 -28.34
CA LEU A 450 10.49 19.78 -29.79
C LEU A 450 9.13 20.38 -30.21
N ALA A 451 8.14 20.38 -29.31
CA ALA A 451 6.79 20.88 -29.59
C ALA A 451 6.62 22.38 -29.28
N ASN A 452 7.57 22.99 -28.57
CA ASN A 452 7.64 24.42 -28.24
C ASN A 452 8.65 25.12 -29.14
#